data_AF-A0AAV0MK41-F1
#
_entry.id   AF-A0AAV0MK41-F1
#
_cell.length_a   1.000
_cell.length_b   1.000
_cell.length_c   1.000
_cell.angle_alpha   90.00
_cell.angle_beta   90.00
_cell.angle_gamma   90.00
#
_symmetry.space_group_name_H-M   'P 1'
#
loop_
_entity.id
_entity.type
_entity.pdbx_description
1 polymer ?
#
loop_
_entity_poly.entity_id
_entity_poly.type
_entity_poly.pdbx_seq_one_letter_code
_entity_poly.pdbx_strand_id
1 'polypeptide(L)'
;MRNRVLLMHIKSGLMEEARLLFDEMPEKNLVSWTTIMGGLLDIGEYLEAFRLFLLMWEDFSEGDPRLFSTTIRACTGLGSVSIGKQLHACMLKMGAVHNIFISCSLIDMYSKCGAIEDARFIFEDMPEKTTVGWNTMITGYALHGYSEEAVDMFFQMSDSGVKMDHFTISLIVRVCARLASLDYAKQAHAALYRQNFGSDMVANTTLVDLYSKWGRIEYARHVFEQMPCKNVLSWNALISGYSNRGQGSEAIELFDRMIHEKMRPTHITFHAVLSACCYSDLSVQGWEIFKSMETDHGIKPRAMHYAIMIELLGRDGLIDEAFALLRGAPFNPTVNMWAALVTACRMEENLELGRYAAEKLYGMEPEKLNNYIVLLNIYKSSSGSSKEAAAAILNTIRRKGMNILPACSWIEVGRRVHVLHFGDKSHPQSKEVHEKVDELIKQISKHGYAPGEKTVLPDVDEIDQKKKLGYHSEMLAVGLGVMSSPWWKQLQVVQGHRICGDCHEAIKLISMLKRREIIVRDASRFHHFSDGHCSCGDYW
;
A
#
# COMPACT_ATOMS: atom_id res chain seq x y z
N MET A 1 22.97 39.88 16.77
CA MET A 1 23.92 38.74 16.73
C MET A 1 23.38 37.51 17.48
N ARG A 2 22.82 37.67 18.70
CA ARG A 2 22.32 36.55 19.53
C ARG A 2 21.22 35.68 18.90
N ASN A 3 20.22 36.25 18.20
CA ASN A 3 19.20 35.44 17.49
C ASN A 3 19.79 34.50 16.42
N ARG A 4 20.90 34.88 15.77
CA ARG A 4 21.58 34.02 14.80
C ARG A 4 22.35 32.88 15.48
N VAL A 5 22.95 33.17 16.64
CA VAL A 5 23.64 32.16 17.46
C VAL A 5 22.62 31.16 18.03
N LEU A 6 21.47 31.64 18.47
CA LEU A 6 20.35 30.80 18.90
C LEU A 6 19.90 29.84 17.78
N LEU A 7 19.63 30.38 16.58
CA LEU A 7 19.25 29.56 15.42
C LEU A 7 20.34 28.53 15.04
N MET A 8 21.62 28.88 15.21
CA MET A 8 22.74 27.97 14.93
C MET A 8 22.75 26.76 15.88
N HIS A 9 22.54 26.96 17.18
CA HIS A 9 22.48 25.86 18.16
C HIS A 9 21.32 24.92 17.84
N ILE A 10 20.14 25.47 17.53
CA ILE A 10 18.95 24.70 17.11
C ILE A 10 19.25 23.84 15.88
N LYS A 11 19.80 24.45 14.82
CA LYS A 11 20.15 23.72 13.58
C LYS A 11 21.25 22.68 13.76
N SER A 12 22.04 22.79 14.82
CA SER A 12 23.09 21.84 15.18
C SER A 12 22.59 20.74 16.14
N GLY A 13 21.29 20.74 16.50
CA GLY A 13 20.70 19.76 17.41
C GLY A 13 20.97 20.02 18.90
N LEU A 14 21.59 21.15 19.25
CA LEU A 14 21.99 21.50 20.62
C LEU A 14 20.85 22.26 21.32
N MET A 15 19.71 21.59 21.55
CA MET A 15 18.52 22.26 22.08
C MET A 15 18.63 22.70 23.53
N GLU A 16 19.35 21.97 24.38
CA GLU A 16 19.57 22.38 25.78
C GLU A 16 20.41 23.66 25.85
N GLU A 17 21.50 23.73 25.08
CA GLU A 17 22.34 24.92 24.98
C GLU A 17 21.59 26.11 24.36
N ALA A 18 20.76 25.85 23.35
CA ALA A 18 19.88 26.87 22.77
C ALA A 18 18.90 27.42 23.80
N ARG A 19 18.36 26.58 24.68
CA ARG A 19 17.43 26.99 25.74
C ARG A 19 18.14 27.84 26.80
N LEU A 20 19.30 27.40 27.28
CA LEU A 20 20.11 28.18 28.22
C LEU A 20 20.48 29.55 27.64
N LEU A 21 20.96 29.58 26.39
CA LEU A 21 21.30 30.82 25.69
C LEU A 21 20.09 31.75 25.57
N PHE A 22 18.90 31.19 25.30
CA PHE A 22 17.66 31.94 25.23
C PHE A 22 17.29 32.56 26.58
N ASP A 23 17.35 31.78 27.66
CA ASP A 23 17.01 32.23 29.01
C ASP A 23 17.94 33.36 29.47
N GLU A 24 19.24 33.29 29.15
CA GLU A 24 20.26 34.31 29.43
C GLU A 24 20.17 35.58 28.56
N MET A 25 19.26 35.64 27.57
CA MET A 25 19.11 36.84 26.75
C MET A 25 18.55 38.00 27.58
N PRO A 26 19.26 39.17 27.64
CA PRO A 26 18.85 40.34 28.41
C PRO A 26 17.64 41.04 27.79
N GLU A 27 17.52 40.98 26.46
CA GLU A 27 16.33 41.40 25.72
C GLU A 27 15.89 40.24 24.82
N LYS A 28 14.67 39.78 25.04
CA LYS A 28 14.00 38.79 24.19
C LYS A 28 13.02 39.53 23.30
N ASN A 29 13.07 39.28 22.00
CA ASN A 29 12.12 39.82 21.03
C ASN A 29 11.33 38.69 20.35
N LEU A 30 10.32 39.06 19.57
CA LEU A 30 9.46 38.08 18.87
C LEU A 30 10.26 37.05 18.05
N VAL A 31 11.37 37.47 17.44
CA VAL A 31 12.24 36.56 16.66
C VAL A 31 12.94 35.54 17.57
N SER A 32 13.46 35.93 18.74
CA SER A 32 14.07 34.94 19.66
C SER A 32 13.05 33.94 20.18
N TRP A 33 11.84 34.40 20.51
CA TRP A 33 10.74 33.55 20.98
C TRP A 33 10.27 32.55 19.91
N THR A 34 9.95 33.04 18.71
CA THR A 34 9.54 32.16 17.59
C THR A 34 10.64 31.20 17.17
N THR A 35 11.92 31.59 17.30
CA THR A 35 13.07 30.74 16.99
C THR A 35 13.19 29.58 17.99
N ILE A 36 13.16 29.86 19.31
CA ILE A 36 13.27 28.79 20.32
C ILE A 36 12.05 27.86 20.28
N MET A 37 10.85 28.41 20.11
CA MET A 37 9.62 27.63 19.94
C MET A 37 9.69 26.75 18.69
N GLY A 38 10.15 27.29 17.56
CA GLY A 38 10.37 26.53 16.32
C GLY A 38 11.29 25.32 16.54
N GLY A 39 12.41 25.51 17.23
CA GLY A 39 13.34 24.43 17.56
C GLY A 39 12.73 23.35 18.46
N LEU A 40 11.98 23.75 19.50
CA LEU A 40 11.28 22.80 20.38
C LEU A 40 10.24 21.97 19.63
N LEU A 41 9.51 22.59 18.71
CA LEU A 41 8.54 21.91 17.86
C LEU A 41 9.20 20.91 16.90
N ASP A 42 10.40 21.21 16.39
CA ASP A 42 11.13 20.32 15.49
C ASP A 42 11.63 19.06 16.21
N ILE A 43 11.90 19.13 17.53
CA ILE A 43 12.27 17.97 18.36
C ILE A 43 11.06 17.28 19.02
N GLY A 44 9.84 17.79 18.84
CA GLY A 44 8.61 17.21 19.37
C GLY A 44 8.21 17.65 20.78
N GLU A 45 8.86 18.66 21.36
CA GLU A 45 8.57 19.23 22.69
C GLU A 45 7.42 20.26 22.61
N TYR A 46 6.24 19.80 22.16
CA TYR A 46 5.10 20.68 21.85
C TYR A 46 4.53 21.40 23.08
N LEU A 47 4.51 20.74 24.24
CA LEU A 47 3.99 21.30 25.49
C LEU A 47 4.85 22.47 25.97
N GLU A 48 6.17 22.30 25.90
CA GLU A 48 7.11 23.34 26.31
C GLU A 48 7.09 24.52 25.34
N ALA A 49 6.99 24.25 24.03
CA ALA A 49 6.76 25.30 23.04
C ALA A 49 5.49 26.11 23.33
N PHE A 50 4.41 25.44 23.75
CA PHE A 50 3.16 26.11 24.12
C PHE A 50 3.26 26.89 25.44
N ARG A 51 4.04 26.42 26.42
CA ARG A 51 4.33 27.18 27.64
C ARG A 51 5.08 28.47 27.34
N LEU A 52 6.12 28.39 26.50
CA LEU A 52 6.87 29.58 26.06
C LEU A 52 5.98 30.56 25.30
N PHE A 53 5.00 30.08 24.54
CA PHE A 53 3.98 30.94 23.95
C PHE A 53 3.19 31.72 25.00
N LEU A 54 2.68 31.06 26.04
CA LEU A 54 1.91 31.73 27.10
C LEU A 54 2.74 32.78 27.84
N LEU A 55 3.98 32.43 28.20
CA LEU A 55 4.95 33.35 28.81
C LEU A 55 5.18 34.59 27.95
N MET A 56 5.44 34.39 26.66
CA MET A 56 5.65 35.50 25.73
C MET A 56 4.38 36.32 25.49
N TRP A 57 3.20 35.68 25.53
CA TRP A 57 1.92 36.33 25.29
C TRP A 57 1.58 37.35 26.37
N GLU A 58 1.96 37.08 27.62
CA GLU A 58 1.86 38.03 28.75
C GLU A 58 2.68 39.31 28.49
N ASP A 59 3.84 39.19 27.85
CA ASP A 59 4.79 40.29 27.65
C ASP A 59 4.55 41.10 26.37
N PHE A 60 4.16 40.46 25.26
CA PHE A 60 4.21 41.09 23.93
C PHE A 60 2.86 41.39 23.28
N SER A 61 1.74 40.76 23.67
CA SER A 61 0.34 41.04 23.25
C SER A 61 0.06 41.44 21.78
N GLU A 62 1.01 41.21 20.86
CA GLU A 62 0.95 41.60 19.45
C GLU A 62 0.70 40.36 18.58
N GLY A 63 -0.30 40.45 17.71
CA GLY A 63 -0.75 39.35 16.85
C GLY A 63 0.08 39.15 15.59
N ASP A 64 1.37 38.80 15.71
CA ASP A 64 2.18 38.47 14.53
C ASP A 64 1.72 37.13 13.91
N PRO A 65 1.45 37.07 12.60
CA PRO A 65 1.02 35.84 11.93
C PRO A 65 1.97 34.65 12.07
N ARG A 66 3.29 34.88 12.17
CA ARG A 66 4.31 33.83 12.34
C ARG A 66 4.24 33.23 13.74
N LEU A 67 3.96 34.05 14.74
CA LEU A 67 3.75 33.60 16.10
C LEU A 67 2.53 32.68 16.16
N PHE A 68 1.41 33.13 15.62
CA PHE A 68 0.19 32.33 15.53
C PHE A 68 0.40 31.00 14.80
N SER A 69 1.10 31.00 13.67
CA SER A 69 1.42 29.76 12.96
C SER A 69 2.31 28.80 13.78
N THR A 70 3.30 29.33 14.50
CA THR A 70 4.18 28.52 15.36
C THR A 70 3.39 27.88 16.50
N THR A 71 2.49 28.63 17.14
CA THR A 71 1.64 28.12 18.21
C THR A 71 0.58 27.13 17.70
N ILE A 72 -0.01 27.38 16.52
CA ILE A 72 -0.91 26.42 15.87
C ILE A 72 -0.17 25.08 15.66
N ARG A 73 1.07 25.12 15.18
CA ARG A 73 1.90 23.91 15.00
C ARG A 73 2.12 23.15 16.31
N ALA A 74 2.28 23.86 17.44
CA ALA A 74 2.32 23.25 18.78
C ALA A 74 1.02 22.53 19.12
N CYS A 75 -0.12 23.20 18.91
CA CYS A 75 -1.45 22.60 19.14
C CYS A 75 -1.68 21.35 18.28
N THR A 76 -1.27 21.41 17.01
CA THR A 76 -1.33 20.28 16.08
C THR A 76 -0.50 19.09 16.59
N GLY A 77 0.72 19.33 17.07
CA GLY A 77 1.58 18.28 17.63
C GLY A 77 1.04 17.67 18.93
N LEU A 78 0.34 18.45 19.74
CA LEU A 78 -0.35 17.98 20.94
C LEU A 78 -1.65 17.20 20.63
N GLY A 79 -2.19 17.32 19.41
CA GLY A 79 -3.49 16.73 19.05
C GLY A 79 -4.68 17.28 19.83
N SER A 80 -4.54 18.46 20.47
CA SER A 80 -5.55 19.00 21.39
C SER A 80 -6.45 20.04 20.73
N VAL A 81 -7.68 19.62 20.41
CA VAL A 81 -8.72 20.50 19.85
C VAL A 81 -9.09 21.63 20.82
N SER A 82 -9.08 21.39 22.14
CA SER A 82 -9.48 22.39 23.13
C SER A 82 -8.55 23.59 23.17
N ILE A 83 -7.24 23.34 23.13
CA ILE A 83 -6.21 24.39 23.06
C ILE A 83 -6.30 25.10 21.71
N GLY A 84 -6.46 24.34 20.63
CA GLY A 84 -6.69 24.89 19.28
C GLY A 84 -7.88 25.85 19.21
N LYS A 85 -9.02 25.51 19.84
CA LYS A 85 -10.22 26.36 19.91
C LYS A 85 -9.99 27.66 20.67
N GLN A 86 -9.26 27.62 21.78
CA GLN A 86 -8.91 28.83 22.54
C GLN A 86 -8.03 29.77 21.71
N LEU A 87 -7.01 29.21 21.05
CA LEU A 87 -6.12 29.97 20.19
C LEU A 87 -6.87 30.55 18.98
N HIS A 88 -7.73 29.77 18.34
CA HIS A 88 -8.59 30.25 17.24
C HIS A 88 -9.53 31.39 17.70
N ALA A 89 -10.15 31.29 18.87
CA ALA A 89 -10.98 32.36 19.43
C ALA A 89 -10.18 33.66 19.69
N CYS A 90 -8.92 33.55 20.11
CA CYS A 90 -8.01 34.68 20.24
C CYS A 90 -7.75 35.33 18.86
N MET A 91 -7.42 34.54 17.85
CA MET A 91 -7.19 35.02 16.49
C MET A 91 -8.43 35.69 15.87
N LEU A 92 -9.63 35.17 16.16
CA LEU A 92 -10.90 35.77 15.73
C LEU A 92 -11.06 37.17 16.30
N LYS A 93 -10.86 37.34 17.62
CA LYS A 93 -10.96 38.65 18.30
C LYS A 93 -9.94 39.66 17.78
N MET A 94 -8.79 39.18 17.30
CA MET A 94 -7.73 40.02 16.77
C MET A 94 -7.82 40.28 15.26
N GLY A 95 -8.85 39.73 14.58
CA GLY A 95 -8.99 39.85 13.13
C GLY A 95 -7.93 39.11 12.32
N ALA A 96 -7.14 38.25 12.96
CA ALA A 96 -6.02 37.54 12.32
C ALA A 96 -6.51 36.41 11.39
N VAL A 97 -7.72 35.90 11.59
CA VAL A 97 -8.29 34.79 10.80
C VAL A 97 -8.52 35.11 9.31
N HIS A 98 -8.56 36.39 8.93
CA HIS A 98 -8.65 36.81 7.53
C HIS A 98 -7.32 36.63 6.78
N ASN A 99 -6.22 36.38 7.50
CA ASN A 99 -4.95 36.02 6.89
C ASN A 99 -5.01 34.57 6.38
N ILE A 100 -4.96 34.40 5.06
CA ILE A 100 -5.02 33.11 4.35
C ILE A 100 -4.06 32.07 4.95
N PHE A 101 -2.84 32.47 5.32
CA PHE A 101 -1.84 31.56 5.88
C PHE A 101 -2.25 31.04 7.27
N ILE A 102 -2.86 31.90 8.09
CA ILE A 102 -3.41 31.51 9.40
C ILE A 102 -4.61 30.60 9.20
N SER A 103 -5.53 30.92 8.29
CA SER A 103 -6.68 30.06 7.99
C SER A 103 -6.24 28.67 7.52
N CYS A 104 -5.28 28.58 6.59
CA CYS A 104 -4.70 27.30 6.16
C CYS A 104 -4.05 26.52 7.32
N SER A 105 -3.36 27.21 8.22
CA SER A 105 -2.74 26.59 9.40
C SER A 105 -3.80 26.05 10.38
N LEU A 106 -4.88 26.80 10.60
CA LEU A 106 -6.01 26.36 11.43
C LEU A 106 -6.72 25.15 10.82
N ILE A 107 -6.94 25.15 9.50
CA ILE A 107 -7.52 24.00 8.79
C ILE A 107 -6.66 22.75 8.99
N ASP A 108 -5.33 22.87 8.86
CA ASP A 108 -4.40 21.74 9.10
C ASP A 108 -4.48 21.22 10.54
N MET A 109 -4.53 22.14 11.52
CA MET A 109 -4.64 21.79 12.93
C MET A 109 -5.96 21.08 13.25
N TYR A 110 -7.10 21.68 12.88
CA TYR A 110 -8.40 21.06 13.13
C TYR A 110 -8.52 19.71 12.41
N SER A 111 -8.01 19.62 11.17
CA SER A 111 -7.95 18.36 10.44
C SER A 111 -7.15 17.31 11.20
N LYS A 112 -5.90 17.58 11.59
CA LYS A 112 -5.06 16.59 12.30
C LYS A 112 -5.55 16.23 13.70
N CYS A 113 -6.25 17.15 14.37
CA CYS A 113 -6.86 16.90 15.68
C CYS A 113 -8.22 16.16 15.60
N GLY A 114 -8.67 15.76 14.40
CA GLY A 114 -9.92 15.00 14.21
C GLY A 114 -11.20 15.82 14.19
N ALA A 115 -11.10 17.15 14.19
CA ALA A 115 -12.23 18.08 14.16
C ALA A 115 -12.46 18.60 12.73
N ILE A 116 -12.74 17.69 11.80
CA ILE A 116 -12.81 17.99 10.36
C ILE A 116 -13.92 18.99 9.99
N GLU A 117 -15.04 18.99 10.73
CA GLU A 117 -16.14 19.95 10.52
C GLU A 117 -15.74 21.38 10.88
N ASP A 118 -14.98 21.56 11.96
CA ASP A 118 -14.42 22.87 12.33
C ASP A 118 -13.43 23.34 11.25
N ALA A 119 -12.64 22.43 10.67
CA ALA A 119 -11.74 22.73 9.56
C ALA A 119 -12.52 23.17 8.30
N ARG A 120 -13.61 22.47 7.97
CA ARG A 120 -14.49 22.80 6.84
C ARG A 120 -15.12 24.18 7.00
N PHE A 121 -15.61 24.51 8.18
CA PHE A 121 -16.20 25.82 8.47
C PHE A 121 -15.21 26.96 8.17
N ILE A 122 -13.96 26.81 8.63
CA ILE A 122 -12.91 27.81 8.38
C ILE A 122 -12.61 27.91 6.88
N PHE A 123 -12.52 26.78 6.19
CA PHE A 123 -12.29 26.74 4.75
C PHE A 123 -13.39 27.44 3.95
N GLU A 124 -14.65 27.21 4.32
CA GLU A 124 -15.81 27.84 3.68
C GLU A 124 -15.80 29.36 3.87
N ASP A 125 -15.42 29.84 5.05
CA ASP A 125 -15.31 31.27 5.41
C ASP A 125 -14.07 31.98 4.83
N MET A 126 -13.10 31.23 4.26
CA MET A 126 -11.91 31.85 3.65
C MET A 126 -12.29 32.81 2.51
N PRO A 127 -11.75 34.04 2.51
CA PRO A 127 -12.06 35.04 1.47
C PRO A 127 -11.55 34.61 0.10
N GLU A 128 -10.41 33.92 0.05
CA GLU A 128 -9.86 33.30 -1.14
C GLU A 128 -9.39 31.88 -0.81
N LYS A 129 -9.92 30.90 -1.54
CA LYS A 129 -9.57 29.48 -1.36
C LYS A 129 -8.35 29.16 -2.22
N THR A 130 -7.17 29.16 -1.62
CA THR A 130 -5.90 28.87 -2.30
C THR A 130 -5.70 27.38 -2.57
N THR A 131 -4.79 27.04 -3.48
CA THR A 131 -4.35 25.64 -3.73
C THR A 131 -3.94 24.94 -2.43
N VAL A 132 -3.26 25.66 -1.52
CA VAL A 132 -2.88 25.13 -0.20
C VAL A 132 -4.12 24.81 0.63
N GLY A 133 -5.10 25.72 0.71
CA GLY A 133 -6.35 25.49 1.46
C GLY A 133 -7.11 24.25 0.96
N TRP A 134 -7.28 24.12 -0.36
CA TRP A 134 -7.90 22.94 -0.98
C TRP A 134 -7.13 21.66 -0.66
N ASN A 135 -5.80 21.66 -0.86
CA ASN A 135 -4.95 20.51 -0.60
C ASN A 135 -4.99 20.09 0.87
N THR A 136 -5.03 21.04 1.81
CA THR A 136 -5.16 20.75 3.25
C THR A 136 -6.51 20.10 3.57
N MET A 137 -7.62 20.60 3.02
CA MET A 137 -8.93 19.98 3.22
C MET A 137 -9.01 18.56 2.64
N ILE A 138 -8.54 18.35 1.41
CA ILE A 138 -8.52 17.03 0.77
C ILE A 138 -7.65 16.07 1.60
N THR A 139 -6.50 16.55 2.10
CA THR A 139 -5.61 15.75 2.97
C THR A 139 -6.28 15.41 4.31
N GLY A 140 -6.99 16.36 4.92
CA GLY A 140 -7.72 16.16 6.17
C GLY A 140 -8.78 15.08 6.05
N TYR A 141 -9.60 15.12 5.00
CA TYR A 141 -10.58 14.07 4.71
C TYR A 141 -9.90 12.72 4.44
N ALA A 142 -8.84 12.70 3.62
CA ALA A 142 -8.09 11.48 3.32
C ALA A 142 -7.44 10.83 4.56
N LEU A 143 -6.94 11.64 5.50
CA LEU A 143 -6.31 11.19 6.74
C LEU A 143 -7.28 10.41 7.62
N HIS A 144 -8.53 10.88 7.72
CA HIS A 144 -9.58 10.27 8.56
C HIS A 144 -10.40 9.20 7.84
N GLY A 145 -10.04 8.86 6.60
CA GLY A 145 -10.69 7.78 5.84
C GLY A 145 -11.93 8.20 5.06
N TYR A 146 -12.34 9.48 5.14
CA TYR A 146 -13.41 10.10 4.35
C TYR A 146 -12.98 10.31 2.89
N SER A 147 -12.73 9.20 2.20
CA SER A 147 -12.07 9.24 0.90
C SER A 147 -13.01 9.72 -0.20
N GLU A 148 -14.32 9.50 -0.08
CA GLU A 148 -15.32 10.03 -1.02
C GLU A 148 -15.43 11.56 -0.90
N GLU A 149 -15.50 12.08 0.32
CA GLU A 149 -15.53 13.51 0.60
C GLU A 149 -14.23 14.20 0.13
N ALA A 150 -13.08 13.53 0.27
CA ALA A 150 -11.82 14.01 -0.29
C ALA A 150 -11.87 14.15 -1.82
N VAL A 151 -12.52 13.21 -2.51
CA VAL A 151 -12.73 13.28 -3.97
C VAL A 151 -13.72 14.39 -4.33
N ASP A 152 -14.81 14.55 -3.58
CA ASP A 152 -15.77 15.63 -3.80
C ASP A 152 -15.11 17.01 -3.63
N MET A 153 -14.26 17.19 -2.62
CA MET A 153 -13.46 18.41 -2.44
C MET A 153 -12.50 18.64 -3.62
N PHE A 154 -11.92 17.58 -4.19
CA PHE A 154 -11.09 17.69 -5.39
C PHE A 154 -11.89 18.14 -6.62
N PHE A 155 -13.10 17.64 -6.82
CA PHE A 155 -13.95 18.11 -7.93
C PHE A 155 -14.41 19.55 -7.74
N GLN A 156 -14.78 19.94 -6.52
CA GLN A 156 -15.07 21.33 -6.20
C GLN A 156 -13.86 22.25 -6.46
N MET A 157 -12.64 21.82 -6.12
CA MET A 157 -11.42 22.53 -6.47
C MET A 157 -11.30 22.68 -8.00
N SER A 158 -11.52 21.59 -8.75
CA SER A 158 -11.47 21.60 -10.21
C SER A 158 -12.46 22.60 -10.82
N ASP A 159 -13.69 22.63 -10.30
CA ASP A 159 -14.78 23.46 -10.83
C ASP A 159 -14.64 24.94 -10.38
N SER A 160 -13.92 25.20 -9.29
CA SER A 160 -13.59 26.56 -8.83
C SER A 160 -12.60 27.30 -9.75
N GLY A 161 -11.94 26.59 -10.67
CA GLY A 161 -10.92 27.16 -11.56
C GLY A 161 -9.56 27.40 -10.89
N VAL A 162 -9.39 27.05 -9.61
CA VAL A 162 -8.11 27.14 -8.91
C VAL A 162 -7.11 26.15 -9.53
N LYS A 163 -5.92 26.65 -9.87
CA LYS A 163 -4.87 25.83 -10.49
C LYS A 163 -4.39 24.76 -9.51
N MET A 164 -4.41 23.51 -9.96
CA MET A 164 -3.84 22.37 -9.23
C MET A 164 -2.31 22.38 -9.33
N ASP A 165 -1.65 21.77 -8.35
CA ASP A 165 -0.21 21.51 -8.38
C ASP A 165 0.08 19.99 -8.39
N HIS A 166 1.36 19.62 -8.51
CA HIS A 166 1.75 18.20 -8.48
C HIS A 166 1.40 17.51 -7.15
N PHE A 167 1.26 18.28 -6.07
CA PHE A 167 0.84 17.74 -4.78
C PHE A 167 -0.64 17.33 -4.81
N THR A 168 -1.51 18.16 -5.40
CA THR A 168 -2.92 17.81 -5.64
C THR A 168 -3.04 16.49 -6.41
N ILE A 169 -2.21 16.29 -7.43
CA ILE A 169 -2.21 15.05 -8.25
C ILE A 169 -1.82 13.83 -7.41
N SER A 170 -0.71 13.92 -6.68
CA SER A 170 -0.27 12.82 -5.82
C SER A 170 -1.32 12.48 -4.75
N LEU A 171 -1.96 13.51 -4.21
CA LEU A 171 -3.02 13.36 -3.21
C LEU A 171 -4.25 12.66 -3.79
N ILE A 172 -4.80 13.13 -4.91
CA ILE A 172 -6.00 12.51 -5.48
C ILE A 172 -5.73 11.09 -5.95
N VAL A 173 -4.55 10.80 -6.51
CA VAL A 173 -4.19 9.43 -6.89
C VAL A 173 -4.11 8.52 -5.65
N ARG A 174 -3.55 9.00 -4.54
CA ARG A 174 -3.52 8.24 -3.28
C ARG A 174 -4.93 7.99 -2.73
N VAL A 175 -5.81 8.98 -2.80
CA VAL A 175 -7.21 8.86 -2.38
C VAL A 175 -7.95 7.88 -3.26
N CYS A 176 -7.83 8.00 -4.58
CA CYS A 176 -8.39 7.03 -5.53
C CYS A 176 -7.86 5.63 -5.23
N ALA A 177 -6.54 5.45 -5.08
CA ALA A 177 -5.89 4.18 -4.75
C ALA A 177 -6.50 3.49 -3.51
N ARG A 178 -6.89 4.27 -2.49
CA ARG A 178 -7.55 3.79 -1.27
C ARG A 178 -9.01 3.40 -1.48
N LEU A 179 -9.76 4.18 -2.29
CA LEU A 179 -11.14 3.86 -2.63
C LEU A 179 -11.27 2.59 -3.49
N ALA A 180 -10.19 2.17 -4.15
CA ALA A 180 -10.16 1.05 -5.09
C ALA A 180 -11.22 1.16 -6.22
N SER A 181 -11.79 2.35 -6.45
CA SER A 181 -12.85 2.59 -7.43
C SER A 181 -12.30 3.14 -8.73
N LEU A 182 -12.44 2.36 -9.80
CA LEU A 182 -12.00 2.72 -11.14
C LEU A 182 -12.67 4.00 -11.67
N ASP A 183 -13.94 4.20 -11.31
CA ASP A 183 -14.72 5.34 -11.81
C ASP A 183 -14.16 6.66 -11.29
N TYR A 184 -13.80 6.73 -10.00
CA TYR A 184 -13.17 7.92 -9.43
C TYR A 184 -11.80 8.19 -10.05
N ALA A 185 -10.97 7.17 -10.32
CA ALA A 185 -9.70 7.40 -11.00
C ALA A 185 -9.87 7.89 -12.45
N LYS A 186 -10.87 7.38 -13.18
CA LYS A 186 -11.18 7.86 -14.54
C LYS A 186 -11.63 9.32 -14.53
N GLN A 187 -12.50 9.68 -13.58
CA GLN A 187 -12.95 11.07 -13.41
C GLN A 187 -11.79 11.99 -13.00
N ALA A 188 -10.93 11.56 -12.08
CA ALA A 188 -9.73 12.29 -11.68
C ALA A 188 -8.77 12.48 -12.87
N HIS A 189 -8.49 11.42 -13.63
CA HIS A 189 -7.68 11.50 -14.86
C HIS A 189 -8.27 12.50 -15.87
N ALA A 190 -9.58 12.47 -16.11
CA ALA A 190 -10.24 13.43 -16.99
C ALA A 190 -10.16 14.88 -16.47
N ALA A 191 -10.23 15.08 -15.15
CA ALA A 191 -10.03 16.40 -14.53
C ALA A 191 -8.59 16.91 -14.73
N LEU A 192 -7.59 16.04 -14.51
CA LEU A 192 -6.17 16.38 -14.73
C LEU A 192 -5.89 16.77 -16.19
N TYR A 193 -6.48 16.03 -17.14
CA TYR A 193 -6.34 16.33 -18.56
C TYR A 193 -6.90 17.72 -18.91
N ARG A 194 -8.09 18.06 -18.39
CA ARG A 194 -8.71 19.39 -18.56
C ARG A 194 -7.88 20.53 -17.96
N GLN A 195 -7.11 20.25 -16.91
CA GLN A 195 -6.25 21.22 -16.22
C GLN A 195 -4.83 21.31 -16.82
N ASN A 196 -4.65 20.87 -18.06
CA ASN A 196 -3.37 20.86 -18.80
C ASN A 196 -2.28 19.93 -18.25
N PHE A 197 -2.60 19.00 -17.35
CA PHE A 197 -1.66 17.97 -16.90
C PHE A 197 -1.52 16.80 -17.87
N GLY A 198 -2.26 16.79 -18.98
CA GLY A 198 -2.16 15.74 -20.00
C GLY A 198 -0.75 15.57 -20.58
N SER A 199 0.08 16.63 -20.56
CA SER A 199 1.48 16.57 -20.98
C SER A 199 2.49 16.49 -19.81
N ASP A 200 2.01 16.55 -18.56
CA ASP A 200 2.89 16.59 -17.40
C ASP A 200 3.50 15.21 -17.10
N MET A 201 4.82 15.17 -16.96
CA MET A 201 5.54 13.91 -16.77
C MET A 201 5.22 13.27 -15.42
N VAL A 202 5.10 14.06 -14.34
CA VAL A 202 4.85 13.55 -12.99
C VAL A 202 3.42 13.00 -12.89
N ALA A 203 2.44 13.75 -13.42
CA ALA A 203 1.05 13.34 -13.46
C ALA A 203 0.87 12.03 -14.24
N ASN A 204 1.40 11.97 -15.47
CA ASN A 204 1.27 10.79 -16.31
C ASN A 204 2.00 9.57 -15.72
N THR A 205 3.20 9.75 -15.14
CA THR A 205 3.90 8.66 -14.44
C THR A 205 3.05 8.09 -13.31
N THR A 206 2.40 8.96 -12.54
CA THR A 206 1.54 8.59 -11.41
C THR A 206 0.26 7.88 -11.88
N LEU A 207 -0.31 8.30 -13.01
CA LEU A 207 -1.46 7.64 -13.64
C LEU A 207 -1.10 6.24 -14.20
N VAL A 208 0.08 6.09 -14.82
CA VAL A 208 0.58 4.77 -15.26
C VAL A 208 0.70 3.83 -14.06
N ASP A 209 1.33 4.27 -12.97
CA ASP A 209 1.44 3.47 -11.74
C ASP A 209 0.07 3.10 -11.14
N LEU A 210 -0.87 4.05 -11.10
CA LEU A 210 -2.23 3.82 -10.62
C LEU A 210 -2.95 2.74 -11.44
N TYR A 211 -3.00 2.90 -12.76
CA TYR A 211 -3.68 1.95 -13.63
C TYR A 211 -3.00 0.57 -13.63
N SER A 212 -1.67 0.52 -13.62
CA SER A 212 -0.92 -0.73 -13.46
C SER A 212 -1.28 -1.44 -12.15
N LYS A 213 -1.26 -0.73 -11.03
CA LYS A 213 -1.59 -1.27 -9.69
C LYS A 213 -3.06 -1.65 -9.52
N TRP A 214 -3.93 -1.33 -10.47
CA TRP A 214 -5.35 -1.65 -10.46
C TRP A 214 -5.73 -2.72 -11.49
N GLY A 215 -4.76 -3.38 -12.11
CA GLY A 215 -5.02 -4.41 -13.13
C GLY A 215 -5.58 -3.83 -14.43
N ARG A 216 -5.36 -2.54 -14.67
CA ARG A 216 -5.86 -1.78 -15.83
C ARG A 216 -4.73 -1.45 -16.80
N ILE A 217 -3.94 -2.47 -17.15
CA ILE A 217 -2.71 -2.29 -17.92
C ILE A 217 -2.94 -1.63 -19.28
N GLU A 218 -4.08 -1.86 -19.94
CA GLU A 218 -4.39 -1.22 -21.22
C GLU A 218 -4.51 0.30 -21.10
N TYR A 219 -5.12 0.77 -20.02
CA TYR A 219 -5.18 2.20 -19.72
C TYR A 219 -3.80 2.74 -19.34
N ALA A 220 -3.01 1.98 -18.57
CA ALA A 220 -1.64 2.34 -18.24
C ALA A 220 -0.76 2.48 -19.50
N ARG A 221 -0.86 1.52 -20.42
CA ARG A 221 -0.15 1.53 -21.71
C ARG A 221 -0.60 2.72 -22.55
N HIS A 222 -1.90 2.99 -22.64
CA HIS A 222 -2.41 4.12 -23.40
C HIS A 222 -1.85 5.46 -22.90
N VAL A 223 -1.90 5.70 -21.58
CA VAL A 223 -1.30 6.90 -20.96
C VAL A 223 0.19 6.95 -21.25
N PHE A 224 0.90 5.84 -21.06
CA PHE A 224 2.34 5.75 -21.30
C PHE A 224 2.74 6.09 -22.74
N GLU A 225 2.04 5.53 -23.73
CA GLU A 225 2.35 5.81 -25.14
C GLU A 225 2.10 7.28 -25.50
N GLN A 226 1.08 7.91 -24.91
CA GLN A 226 0.77 9.33 -25.11
C GLN A 226 1.72 10.29 -24.37
N MET A 227 2.56 9.80 -23.46
CA MET A 227 3.52 10.66 -22.76
C MET A 227 4.53 11.29 -23.73
N PRO A 228 4.66 12.63 -23.77
CA PRO A 228 5.61 13.31 -24.66
C PRO A 228 7.06 13.00 -24.27
N CYS A 229 7.31 12.84 -22.97
CA CYS A 229 8.60 12.45 -22.42
C CYS A 229 8.38 11.32 -21.41
N LYS A 230 9.12 10.23 -21.56
CA LYS A 230 9.10 9.07 -20.65
C LYS A 230 10.32 9.10 -19.75
N ASN A 231 10.16 8.76 -18.48
CA ASN A 231 11.25 8.66 -17.51
C ASN A 231 11.37 7.23 -16.98
N VAL A 232 12.47 6.93 -16.27
CA VAL A 232 12.71 5.58 -15.69
C VAL A 232 11.55 5.11 -14.82
N LEU A 233 10.89 6.01 -14.07
CA LEU A 233 9.76 5.67 -13.22
C LEU A 233 8.55 5.21 -14.01
N SER A 234 8.21 5.88 -15.11
CA SER A 234 7.10 5.50 -16.00
C SER A 234 7.34 4.15 -16.67
N TRP A 235 8.57 3.87 -17.10
CA TRP A 235 8.97 2.56 -17.63
C TRP A 235 8.83 1.47 -16.57
N ASN A 236 9.40 1.69 -15.38
CA ASN A 236 9.32 0.74 -14.28
C ASN A 236 7.87 0.45 -13.87
N ALA A 237 7.01 1.48 -13.85
CA ALA A 237 5.60 1.35 -13.50
C ALA A 237 4.83 0.50 -14.52
N LEU A 238 5.14 0.63 -15.82
CA LEU A 238 4.52 -0.18 -16.86
C LEU A 238 5.06 -1.62 -16.87
N ILE A 239 6.40 -1.81 -16.81
CA ILE A 239 7.05 -3.13 -16.74
C ILE A 239 6.54 -3.91 -15.52
N SER A 240 6.48 -3.27 -14.34
CA SER A 240 5.93 -3.90 -13.12
C SER A 240 4.45 -4.25 -13.29
N GLY A 241 3.69 -3.42 -14.00
CA GLY A 241 2.29 -3.68 -14.31
C GLY A 241 2.09 -4.96 -15.13
N TYR A 242 2.90 -5.16 -16.17
CA TYR A 242 2.89 -6.39 -16.98
C TYR A 242 3.40 -7.61 -16.19
N SER A 243 4.47 -7.44 -15.41
CA SER A 243 4.98 -8.47 -14.48
C SER A 243 3.88 -8.97 -13.55
N ASN A 244 3.16 -8.06 -12.90
CA ASN A 244 2.10 -8.39 -11.95
C ASN A 244 0.88 -9.06 -12.60
N ARG A 245 0.77 -9.09 -13.94
CA ARG A 245 -0.29 -9.82 -14.65
C ARG A 245 0.17 -11.19 -15.18
N GLY A 246 1.44 -11.56 -14.99
CA GLY A 246 2.01 -12.75 -15.61
C GLY A 246 2.26 -12.59 -17.11
N GLN A 247 2.39 -11.36 -17.60
CA GLN A 247 2.67 -11.05 -19.01
C GLN A 247 4.15 -10.74 -19.22
N GLY A 248 5.02 -11.73 -18.95
CA GLY A 248 6.47 -11.59 -18.92
C GLY A 248 7.10 -11.19 -20.25
N SER A 249 6.63 -11.74 -21.38
CA SER A 249 7.14 -11.38 -22.70
C SER A 249 6.99 -9.89 -22.99
N GLU A 250 5.81 -9.32 -22.68
CA GLU A 250 5.54 -7.89 -22.86
C GLU A 250 6.42 -7.03 -21.94
N ALA A 251 6.70 -7.51 -20.73
CA ALA A 251 7.59 -6.82 -19.80
C ALA A 251 9.04 -6.80 -20.30
N ILE A 252 9.51 -7.88 -20.94
CA ILE A 252 10.84 -7.97 -21.56
C ILE A 252 10.91 -7.07 -22.79
N GLU A 253 9.90 -7.10 -23.67
CA GLU A 253 9.85 -6.20 -24.84
C GLU A 253 9.91 -4.72 -24.42
N LEU A 254 9.21 -4.35 -23.34
CA LEU A 254 9.28 -3.00 -22.78
C LEU A 254 10.66 -2.68 -22.19
N PHE A 255 11.31 -3.64 -21.54
CA PHE A 255 12.68 -3.48 -21.04
C PHE A 255 13.67 -3.26 -22.19
N ASP A 256 13.57 -4.04 -23.26
CA ASP A 256 14.40 -3.87 -24.45
C ASP A 256 14.13 -2.52 -25.09
N ARG A 257 12.87 -2.12 -25.24
CA ARG A 257 12.51 -0.80 -25.78
C ARG A 257 13.06 0.35 -24.93
N MET A 258 13.02 0.21 -23.59
CA MET A 258 13.64 1.18 -22.67
C MET A 258 15.13 1.35 -22.96
N ILE A 259 15.86 0.25 -23.17
CA ILE A 259 17.29 0.27 -23.50
C ILE A 259 17.53 0.92 -24.87
N HIS A 260 16.73 0.57 -25.89
CA HIS A 260 16.83 1.15 -27.23
C HIS A 260 16.59 2.67 -27.24
N GLU A 261 15.67 3.14 -26.40
CA GLU A 261 15.43 4.57 -26.16
C GLU A 261 16.51 5.24 -25.27
N LYS A 262 17.61 4.54 -25.00
CA LYS A 262 18.78 5.02 -24.24
C LYS A 262 18.46 5.38 -22.78
N MET A 263 17.37 4.84 -22.24
CA MET A 263 17.04 4.98 -20.83
C MET A 263 17.86 3.99 -20.02
N ARG A 264 18.52 4.47 -18.97
CA ARG A 264 19.37 3.63 -18.12
C ARG A 264 18.52 2.80 -17.16
N PRO A 265 18.58 1.46 -17.21
CA PRO A 265 17.93 0.61 -16.22
C PRO A 265 18.48 0.88 -14.81
N THR A 266 17.66 0.57 -13.81
CA THR A 266 18.01 0.68 -12.38
C THR A 266 17.76 -0.65 -11.69
N HIS A 267 18.16 -0.79 -10.42
CA HIS A 267 17.79 -1.96 -9.61
C HIS A 267 16.27 -2.21 -9.58
N ILE A 268 15.45 -1.16 -9.62
CA ILE A 268 13.99 -1.29 -9.65
C ILE A 268 13.53 -1.85 -11.01
N THR A 269 14.16 -1.42 -12.10
CA THR A 269 13.90 -1.93 -13.46
C THR A 269 14.18 -3.43 -13.54
N PHE A 270 15.35 -3.85 -13.08
CA PHE A 270 15.75 -5.26 -13.08
C PHE A 270 14.86 -6.12 -12.19
N HIS A 271 14.51 -5.64 -11.00
CA HIS A 271 13.52 -6.33 -10.17
C HIS A 271 12.19 -6.52 -10.92
N ALA A 272 11.66 -5.48 -11.56
CA ALA A 272 10.39 -5.58 -12.28
C ALA A 272 10.43 -6.60 -13.43
N VAL A 273 11.47 -6.58 -14.27
CA VAL A 273 11.56 -7.51 -15.41
C VAL A 273 11.91 -8.95 -14.98
N LEU A 274 12.75 -9.13 -13.96
CA LEU A 274 13.06 -10.47 -13.41
C LEU A 274 11.82 -11.08 -12.73
N SER A 275 11.03 -10.29 -12.00
CA SER A 275 9.74 -10.74 -11.48
C SER A 275 8.82 -11.18 -12.61
N ALA A 276 8.81 -10.46 -13.73
CA ALA A 276 8.03 -10.84 -14.91
C ALA A 276 8.48 -12.20 -15.47
N CYS A 277 9.79 -12.45 -15.53
CA CYS A 277 10.33 -13.74 -15.97
C CYS A 277 9.92 -14.87 -15.02
N CYS A 278 10.02 -14.64 -13.71
CA CYS A 278 9.59 -15.58 -12.67
C CYS A 278 8.10 -15.93 -12.74
N TYR A 279 7.25 -14.97 -13.09
CA TYR A 279 5.79 -15.14 -13.12
C TYR A 279 5.25 -15.66 -14.46
N SER A 280 6.11 -15.85 -15.46
CA SER A 280 5.72 -16.27 -16.82
C SER A 280 6.55 -17.43 -17.37
N ASP A 281 7.28 -18.16 -16.51
CA ASP A 281 8.08 -19.32 -16.90
C ASP A 281 9.16 -19.01 -17.96
N LEU A 282 9.81 -17.85 -17.84
CA LEU A 282 10.85 -17.39 -18.76
C LEU A 282 12.24 -17.52 -18.14
N SER A 283 12.59 -18.74 -17.72
CA SER A 283 13.78 -18.98 -16.90
C SER A 283 15.09 -18.66 -17.62
N VAL A 284 15.17 -18.98 -18.92
CA VAL A 284 16.33 -18.66 -19.77
C VAL A 284 16.56 -17.15 -19.83
N GLN A 285 15.51 -16.40 -20.19
CA GLN A 285 15.57 -14.93 -20.29
C GLN A 285 15.84 -14.29 -18.92
N GLY A 286 15.26 -14.84 -17.84
CA GLY A 286 15.53 -14.39 -16.48
C GLY A 286 17.01 -14.45 -16.12
N TRP A 287 17.70 -15.54 -16.50
CA TRP A 287 19.15 -15.67 -16.30
C TRP A 287 19.99 -14.74 -17.18
N GLU A 288 19.60 -14.56 -18.44
CA GLU A 288 20.25 -13.63 -19.36
C GLU A 288 20.19 -12.19 -18.81
N ILE A 289 19.00 -11.77 -18.37
CA ILE A 289 18.76 -10.45 -17.79
C ILE A 289 19.48 -10.30 -16.44
N PHE A 290 19.52 -11.34 -15.60
CA PHE A 290 20.24 -11.27 -14.33
C PHE A 290 21.75 -11.10 -14.53
N LYS A 291 22.32 -11.75 -15.55
CA LYS A 291 23.75 -11.61 -15.91
C LYS A 291 24.03 -10.25 -16.54
N SER A 292 23.15 -9.76 -17.42
CA SER A 292 23.32 -8.48 -18.10
C SER A 292 23.40 -7.30 -17.13
N MET A 293 22.79 -7.42 -15.94
CA MET A 293 22.92 -6.45 -14.85
C MET A 293 24.37 -6.02 -14.63
N GLU A 294 25.29 -6.98 -14.46
CA GLU A 294 26.69 -6.69 -14.17
C GLU A 294 27.50 -6.51 -15.46
N THR A 295 27.29 -7.36 -16.48
CA THR A 295 28.11 -7.36 -17.70
C THR A 295 27.86 -6.14 -18.58
N ASP A 296 26.60 -5.75 -18.76
CA ASP A 296 26.19 -4.79 -19.78
C ASP A 296 25.82 -3.44 -19.16
N HIS A 297 25.34 -3.45 -17.92
CA HIS A 297 24.82 -2.27 -17.24
C HIS A 297 25.65 -1.83 -16.02
N GLY A 298 26.65 -2.62 -15.57
CA GLY A 298 27.51 -2.29 -14.43
C GLY A 298 26.78 -2.19 -13.09
N ILE A 299 25.62 -2.85 -12.97
CA ILE A 299 24.75 -2.85 -11.79
C ILE A 299 24.93 -4.17 -11.04
N LYS A 300 25.51 -4.11 -9.84
CA LYS A 300 25.68 -5.32 -9.01
C LYS A 300 24.33 -5.84 -8.49
N PRO A 301 24.02 -7.15 -8.64
CA PRO A 301 22.81 -7.72 -8.08
C PRO A 301 22.75 -7.59 -6.54
N ARG A 302 21.63 -7.06 -6.05
CA ARG A 302 21.28 -6.97 -4.61
C ARG A 302 20.39 -8.13 -4.18
N ALA A 303 20.21 -8.31 -2.86
CA ALA A 303 19.36 -9.35 -2.27
C ALA A 303 17.97 -9.52 -2.90
N MET A 304 17.33 -8.41 -3.32
CA MET A 304 16.02 -8.47 -4.00
C MET A 304 16.05 -9.21 -5.34
N HIS A 305 17.14 -9.13 -6.10
CA HIS A 305 17.28 -9.84 -7.37
C HIS A 305 17.58 -11.33 -7.13
N TYR A 306 18.45 -11.64 -6.16
CA TYR A 306 18.69 -13.03 -5.75
C TYR A 306 17.43 -13.71 -5.25
N ALA A 307 16.59 -13.03 -4.47
CA ALA A 307 15.32 -13.58 -4.01
C ALA A 307 14.40 -14.00 -5.18
N ILE A 308 14.32 -13.18 -6.24
CA ILE A 308 13.54 -13.51 -7.44
C ILE A 308 14.16 -14.71 -8.17
N MET A 309 15.48 -14.75 -8.33
CA MET A 309 16.15 -15.87 -9.00
C MET A 309 16.02 -17.19 -8.23
N ILE A 310 16.01 -17.14 -6.89
CA ILE A 310 15.72 -18.30 -6.03
C ILE A 310 14.28 -18.77 -6.25
N GLU A 311 13.32 -17.86 -6.33
CA GLU A 311 11.93 -18.20 -6.63
C GLU A 311 11.79 -18.81 -8.03
N LEU A 312 12.49 -18.26 -9.03
CA LEU A 312 12.52 -18.77 -10.41
C LEU A 312 13.04 -20.21 -10.46
N LEU A 313 14.23 -20.48 -9.89
CA LEU A 313 14.80 -21.84 -9.81
C LEU A 313 13.90 -22.80 -9.03
N GLY A 314 13.24 -22.29 -8.00
CA GLY A 314 12.27 -23.05 -7.23
C GLY A 314 11.08 -23.54 -8.03
N ARG A 315 10.63 -22.74 -9.02
CA ARG A 315 9.55 -23.11 -9.94
C ARG A 315 10.01 -24.09 -11.02
N ASP A 316 11.28 -24.03 -11.41
CA ASP A 316 11.89 -24.96 -12.36
C ASP A 316 12.18 -26.35 -11.74
N GLY A 317 11.89 -26.54 -10.44
CA GLY A 317 12.22 -27.76 -9.69
C GLY A 317 13.70 -27.87 -9.28
N LEU A 318 14.49 -26.83 -9.54
CA LEU A 318 15.94 -26.78 -9.32
C LEU A 318 16.27 -26.30 -7.90
N ILE A 319 15.78 -27.03 -6.90
CA ILE A 319 15.86 -26.64 -5.49
C ILE A 319 17.30 -26.61 -4.97
N ASP A 320 18.15 -27.53 -5.40
CA ASP A 320 19.55 -27.58 -4.98
C ASP A 320 20.33 -26.39 -5.53
N GLU A 321 20.09 -26.01 -6.79
CA GLU A 321 20.62 -24.81 -7.42
C GLU A 321 20.10 -23.55 -6.74
N ALA A 322 18.83 -23.50 -6.36
CA ALA A 322 18.23 -22.39 -5.63
C ALA A 322 18.93 -22.20 -4.27
N PHE A 323 19.21 -23.29 -3.57
CA PHE A 323 19.96 -23.26 -2.31
C PHE A 323 21.43 -22.89 -2.51
N ALA A 324 22.07 -23.40 -3.57
CA ALA A 324 23.43 -23.04 -3.93
C ALA A 324 23.55 -21.54 -4.24
N LEU A 325 22.58 -20.97 -4.98
CA LEU A 325 22.53 -19.54 -5.29
C LEU A 325 22.34 -18.70 -4.02
N LEU A 326 21.48 -19.13 -3.09
CA LEU A 326 21.31 -18.47 -1.79
C LEU A 326 22.61 -18.45 -0.99
N ARG A 327 23.33 -19.58 -0.92
CA ARG A 327 24.59 -19.70 -0.18
C ARG A 327 25.76 -18.98 -0.85
N GLY A 328 25.77 -18.91 -2.17
CA GLY A 328 26.79 -18.26 -2.99
C GLY A 328 26.62 -16.74 -3.10
N ALA A 329 25.58 -16.16 -2.50
CA ALA A 329 25.36 -14.72 -2.51
C ALA A 329 26.54 -13.97 -1.83
N PRO A 330 26.97 -12.81 -2.34
CA PRO A 330 28.12 -12.05 -1.81
C PRO A 330 27.82 -11.32 -0.50
N PHE A 331 26.71 -11.63 0.16
CA PHE A 331 26.23 -11.01 1.39
C PHE A 331 25.39 -12.03 2.20
N ASN A 332 25.13 -11.71 3.46
CA ASN A 332 24.29 -12.55 4.30
C ASN A 332 22.86 -12.64 3.73
N PRO A 333 22.33 -13.87 3.52
CA PRO A 333 20.99 -14.06 2.98
C PRO A 333 19.93 -13.33 3.81
N THR A 334 19.06 -12.58 3.12
CA THR A 334 18.02 -11.77 3.77
C THR A 334 16.74 -12.59 4.00
N VAL A 335 15.81 -12.04 4.77
CA VAL A 335 14.48 -12.63 5.03
C VAL A 335 13.79 -12.99 3.71
N ASN A 336 13.78 -12.09 2.72
CA ASN A 336 13.09 -12.33 1.45
C ASN A 336 13.70 -13.49 0.65
N MET A 337 15.01 -13.72 0.75
CA MET A 337 15.68 -14.84 0.08
C MET A 337 15.31 -16.18 0.72
N TRP A 338 15.29 -16.24 2.06
CA TRP A 338 14.83 -17.45 2.76
C TRP A 338 13.33 -17.69 2.53
N ALA A 339 12.52 -16.63 2.47
CA ALA A 339 11.09 -16.73 2.14
C ALA A 339 10.88 -17.31 0.74
N ALA A 340 11.64 -16.84 -0.26
CA ALA A 340 11.63 -17.39 -1.61
C ALA A 340 12.00 -18.88 -1.62
N LEU A 341 13.03 -19.29 -0.86
CA LEU A 341 13.42 -20.69 -0.75
C LEU A 341 12.34 -21.55 -0.07
N VAL A 342 11.68 -21.05 0.97
CA VAL A 342 10.56 -21.78 1.60
C VAL A 342 9.42 -21.98 0.60
N THR A 343 9.10 -20.95 -0.19
CA THR A 343 8.10 -21.06 -1.25
C THR A 343 8.49 -22.13 -2.27
N ALA A 344 9.74 -22.13 -2.74
CA ALA A 344 10.28 -23.14 -3.64
C ALA A 344 10.14 -24.56 -3.07
N CYS A 345 10.63 -24.79 -1.85
CA CYS A 345 10.55 -26.10 -1.18
C CYS A 345 9.11 -26.59 -0.97
N ARG A 346 8.14 -25.67 -0.80
CA ARG A 346 6.72 -26.02 -0.69
C ARG A 346 6.11 -26.46 -2.01
N MET A 347 6.59 -25.93 -3.14
CA MET A 347 6.11 -26.31 -4.46
C MET A 347 6.63 -27.69 -4.85
N GLU A 348 7.91 -27.96 -4.59
CA GLU A 348 8.58 -29.22 -4.91
C GLU A 348 8.48 -30.29 -3.79
N GLU A 349 7.64 -30.06 -2.79
CA GLU A 349 7.42 -30.95 -1.64
C GLU A 349 8.70 -31.38 -0.88
N ASN A 350 9.78 -30.58 -0.96
CA ASN A 350 11.03 -30.81 -0.24
C ASN A 350 10.92 -30.34 1.22
N LEU A 351 10.38 -31.21 2.07
CA LEU A 351 10.09 -30.92 3.48
C LEU A 351 11.35 -30.64 4.32
N GLU A 352 12.48 -31.30 4.03
CA GLU A 352 13.71 -31.14 4.83
C GLU A 352 14.33 -29.76 4.64
N LEU A 353 14.56 -29.35 3.38
CA LEU A 353 15.12 -28.03 3.11
C LEU A 353 14.10 -26.92 3.43
N GLY A 354 12.81 -27.17 3.17
CA GLY A 354 11.73 -26.26 3.55
C GLY A 354 11.70 -25.98 5.05
N ARG A 355 11.88 -27.01 5.88
CA ARG A 355 12.00 -26.87 7.34
C ARG A 355 13.20 -26.03 7.72
N TYR A 356 14.38 -26.35 7.17
CA TYR A 356 15.60 -25.59 7.46
C TYR A 356 15.45 -24.10 7.13
N ALA A 357 14.91 -23.78 5.95
CA ALA A 357 14.69 -22.40 5.52
C ALA A 357 13.66 -21.68 6.41
N ALA A 358 12.59 -22.36 6.84
CA ALA A 358 11.59 -21.80 7.74
C ALA A 358 12.14 -21.55 9.16
N GLU A 359 13.02 -22.41 9.68
CA GLU A 359 13.72 -22.20 10.95
C GLU A 359 14.65 -20.98 10.88
N LYS A 360 15.30 -20.74 9.74
CA LYS A 360 16.09 -19.51 9.52
C LYS A 360 15.22 -18.25 9.55
N LEU A 361 14.08 -18.25 8.85
CA LEU A 361 13.12 -17.13 8.89
C LEU A 361 12.63 -16.83 10.31
N TYR A 362 12.27 -17.88 11.04
CA TYR A 362 11.86 -17.79 12.44
C TYR A 362 12.91 -17.11 13.31
N GLY A 363 14.19 -17.48 13.13
CA GLY A 363 15.30 -16.88 13.87
C GLY A 363 15.59 -15.42 13.51
N MET A 364 15.27 -14.97 12.30
CA MET A 364 15.53 -13.60 11.84
C MET A 364 14.46 -12.59 12.27
N GLU A 365 13.18 -13.00 12.27
CA GLU A 365 12.05 -12.13 12.60
C GLU A 365 11.07 -12.85 13.56
N PRO A 366 11.45 -13.01 14.83
CA PRO A 366 10.67 -13.77 15.83
C PRO A 366 9.38 -13.06 16.27
N GLU A 367 9.14 -11.82 15.87
CA GLU A 367 7.93 -11.05 16.14
C GLU A 367 6.85 -11.20 15.04
N LYS A 368 7.21 -11.72 13.86
CA LYS A 368 6.26 -11.86 12.75
C LYS A 368 5.48 -13.16 12.80
N LEU A 369 4.17 -13.06 13.05
CA LEU A 369 3.25 -14.20 13.08
C LEU A 369 3.29 -15.08 11.81
N ASN A 370 3.48 -14.48 10.63
CA ASN A 370 3.55 -15.23 9.37
C ASN A 370 4.64 -16.31 9.37
N ASN A 371 5.79 -16.06 10.01
CA ASN A 371 6.89 -17.03 10.09
C ASN A 371 6.50 -18.25 10.94
N TYR A 372 5.72 -18.03 12.01
CA TYR A 372 5.17 -19.10 12.84
C TYR A 372 4.18 -19.96 12.06
N ILE A 373 3.30 -19.33 11.27
CA ILE A 373 2.30 -20.03 10.46
C ILE A 373 2.97 -20.89 9.38
N VAL A 374 3.96 -20.34 8.68
CA VAL A 374 4.74 -21.07 7.66
C VAL A 374 5.41 -22.30 8.28
N LEU A 375 6.07 -22.13 9.42
CA LEU A 375 6.74 -23.23 10.13
C LEU A 375 5.74 -24.28 10.65
N LEU A 376 4.60 -23.83 11.20
CA LEU A 376 3.52 -24.71 11.66
C LEU A 376 2.97 -25.58 10.54
N ASN A 377 2.77 -25.01 9.35
CA ASN A 377 2.27 -25.73 8.19
C ASN A 377 3.25 -26.84 7.76
N ILE A 378 4.55 -26.55 7.70
CA ILE A 378 5.58 -27.54 7.35
C ILE A 378 5.63 -28.69 8.36
N TYR A 379 5.57 -28.37 9.67
CA TYR A 379 5.55 -29.40 10.70
C TYR A 379 4.31 -30.28 10.64
N LYS A 380 3.14 -29.73 10.28
CA LYS A 380 1.91 -30.53 10.14
C LYS A 380 1.93 -31.46 8.92
N SER A 381 2.61 -31.08 7.85
CA SER A 381 2.74 -31.90 6.64
C SER A 381 3.76 -33.03 6.77
N SER A 382 4.60 -33.03 7.81
CA SER A 382 5.64 -34.05 8.04
C SER A 382 5.14 -35.19 8.95
N SER A 383 5.25 -36.45 8.53
CA SER A 383 4.82 -37.60 9.34
C SER A 383 5.81 -37.94 10.46
N GLY A 384 5.29 -38.45 11.58
CA GLY A 384 6.05 -39.25 12.56
C GLY A 384 6.69 -38.54 13.77
N SER A 385 7.11 -37.28 13.69
CA SER A 385 7.82 -36.59 14.81
C SER A 385 7.44 -35.11 15.00
N SER A 386 6.59 -34.55 14.15
CA SER A 386 6.39 -33.08 14.06
C SER A 386 5.17 -32.53 14.81
N LYS A 387 4.36 -33.39 15.46
CA LYS A 387 3.20 -32.96 16.25
C LYS A 387 3.59 -32.17 17.51
N GLU A 388 4.66 -32.59 18.19
CA GLU A 388 5.17 -31.92 19.39
C GLU A 388 5.78 -30.56 19.06
N ALA A 389 6.55 -30.47 17.97
CA ALA A 389 7.09 -29.20 17.47
C ALA A 389 5.97 -28.23 17.06
N ALA A 390 4.93 -28.72 16.36
CA ALA A 390 3.75 -27.92 16.03
C ALA A 390 3.02 -27.41 17.28
N ALA A 391 2.86 -28.26 18.32
CA ALA A 391 2.26 -27.86 19.58
C ALA A 391 3.11 -26.81 20.33
N ALA A 392 4.44 -26.93 20.31
CA ALA A 392 5.36 -25.96 20.91
C ALA A 392 5.26 -24.57 20.24
N ILE A 393 5.10 -24.54 18.91
CA ILE A 393 4.87 -23.30 18.15
C ILE A 393 3.56 -22.65 18.54
N LEU A 394 2.46 -23.40 18.60
CA LEU A 394 1.14 -22.89 19.00
C LEU A 394 1.17 -22.30 20.42
N ASN A 395 1.85 -22.99 21.36
CA ASN A 395 2.04 -22.48 22.71
C ASN A 395 2.86 -21.17 22.72
N THR A 396 3.84 -21.05 21.82
CA THR A 396 4.63 -19.82 21.68
C THR A 396 3.78 -18.66 21.13
N ILE A 397 2.93 -18.90 20.13
CA ILE A 397 1.99 -17.91 19.58
C ILE A 397 1.07 -17.39 20.70
N ARG A 398 0.47 -18.30 21.48
CA ARG A 398 -0.41 -17.96 22.62
C ARG A 398 0.33 -17.17 23.69
N ARG A 399 1.53 -17.61 24.10
CA ARG A 399 2.35 -16.92 25.11
C ARG A 399 2.72 -15.49 24.69
N LYS A 400 2.94 -15.27 23.39
CA LYS A 400 3.24 -13.95 22.83
C LYS A 400 1.99 -13.09 22.56
N GLY A 401 0.78 -13.59 22.82
CA GLY A 401 -0.46 -12.84 22.58
C GLY A 401 -0.73 -12.54 21.10
N MET A 402 -0.17 -13.31 20.18
CA MET A 402 -0.38 -13.12 18.76
C MET A 402 -1.70 -13.74 18.32
N ASN A 403 -2.53 -12.95 17.62
CA ASN A 403 -3.82 -13.40 17.12
C ASN A 403 -3.72 -13.79 15.64
N ILE A 404 -4.11 -15.03 15.31
CA ILE A 404 -4.29 -15.48 13.93
C ILE A 404 -5.63 -14.90 13.47
N LEU A 405 -5.59 -13.82 12.69
CA LEU A 405 -6.79 -13.24 12.10
C LEU A 405 -7.21 -14.07 10.87
N PRO A 406 -8.51 -14.35 10.71
CA PRO A 406 -8.99 -15.04 9.52
C PRO A 406 -8.76 -14.17 8.27
N ALA A 407 -8.24 -14.81 7.23
CA ALA A 407 -8.15 -14.27 5.88
C ALA A 407 -9.48 -13.63 5.45
N CYS A 408 -9.40 -12.49 4.76
CA CYS A 408 -10.57 -11.81 4.21
C CYS A 408 -10.34 -11.33 2.78
N SER A 409 -11.45 -11.24 2.07
CA SER A 409 -11.53 -10.74 0.71
C SER A 409 -12.49 -9.57 0.63
N TRP A 410 -12.16 -8.61 -0.22
CA TRP A 410 -12.95 -7.44 -0.52
C TRP A 410 -13.52 -7.54 -1.93
N ILE A 411 -14.78 -7.16 -2.10
CA ILE A 411 -15.41 -7.04 -3.43
C ILE A 411 -16.25 -5.77 -3.53
N GLU A 412 -16.16 -5.08 -4.66
CA GLU A 412 -17.03 -3.96 -4.98
C GLU A 412 -18.28 -4.46 -5.72
N VAL A 413 -19.45 -4.22 -5.12
CA VAL A 413 -20.75 -4.49 -5.73
C VAL A 413 -21.58 -3.22 -5.70
N GLY A 414 -22.02 -2.76 -6.87
CA GLY A 414 -22.60 -1.42 -6.99
C GLY A 414 -21.56 -0.32 -6.73
N ARG A 415 -21.83 0.55 -5.74
CA ARG A 415 -20.91 1.59 -5.22
C ARG A 415 -20.48 1.30 -3.76
N ARG A 416 -20.53 0.03 -3.32
CA ARG A 416 -20.18 -0.35 -1.94
C ARG A 416 -19.12 -1.44 -1.97
N VAL A 417 -18.15 -1.32 -1.07
CA VAL A 417 -17.13 -2.33 -0.81
C VAL A 417 -17.64 -3.26 0.29
N HIS A 418 -17.67 -4.55 0.01
CA HIS A 418 -18.07 -5.59 0.95
C HIS A 418 -16.83 -6.35 1.41
N VAL A 419 -16.70 -6.57 2.72
CA VAL A 419 -15.64 -7.38 3.34
C VAL A 419 -16.24 -8.72 3.72
N LEU A 420 -15.58 -9.81 3.32
CA LEU A 420 -16.01 -11.17 3.62
C LEU A 420 -14.88 -11.95 4.26
N HIS A 421 -15.19 -12.65 5.33
CA HIS A 421 -14.28 -13.56 6.03
C HIS A 421 -14.57 -15.02 5.67
N PHE A 422 -13.65 -15.92 6.02
CA PHE A 422 -13.90 -17.35 5.94
C PHE A 422 -15.17 -17.74 6.72
N GLY A 423 -16.14 -18.37 6.04
CA GLY A 423 -17.41 -18.80 6.65
C GLY A 423 -18.29 -17.67 7.21
N ASP A 424 -18.18 -16.46 6.66
CA ASP A 424 -18.81 -15.26 7.19
C ASP A 424 -20.36 -15.30 7.20
N LYS A 425 -20.94 -15.22 8.40
CA LYS A 425 -22.39 -15.15 8.62
C LYS A 425 -22.90 -13.75 8.99
N SER A 426 -22.00 -12.77 9.09
CA SER A 426 -22.32 -11.40 9.50
C SER A 426 -22.89 -10.55 8.37
N HIS A 427 -22.64 -10.93 7.11
CA HIS A 427 -23.15 -10.21 5.95
C HIS A 427 -24.69 -10.32 5.85
N PRO A 428 -25.43 -9.22 5.56
CA PRO A 428 -26.90 -9.23 5.49
C PRO A 428 -27.47 -10.26 4.50
N GLN A 429 -26.74 -10.55 3.43
CA GLN A 429 -27.10 -11.53 2.39
C GLN A 429 -26.30 -12.84 2.50
N SER A 430 -25.79 -13.19 3.69
CA SER A 430 -24.90 -14.35 3.85
C SER A 430 -25.55 -15.65 3.38
N LYS A 431 -26.84 -15.87 3.69
CA LYS A 431 -27.54 -17.09 3.30
C LYS A 431 -27.61 -17.26 1.79
N GLU A 432 -28.00 -16.21 1.07
CA GLU A 432 -28.08 -16.23 -0.39
C GLU A 432 -26.70 -16.39 -1.04
N VAL A 433 -25.66 -15.77 -0.46
CA VAL A 433 -24.28 -15.94 -0.93
C VAL A 433 -23.82 -17.40 -0.78
N HIS A 434 -24.07 -18.04 0.36
CA HIS A 434 -23.70 -19.44 0.58
C HIS A 434 -24.43 -20.37 -0.40
N GLU A 435 -25.75 -20.19 -0.57
CA GLU A 435 -26.53 -20.95 -1.55
C GLU A 435 -25.99 -20.76 -2.97
N LYS A 436 -25.56 -19.55 -3.32
CA LYS A 436 -24.98 -19.26 -4.63
C LYS A 436 -23.62 -19.93 -4.82
N VAL A 437 -22.78 -19.94 -3.79
CA VAL A 437 -21.48 -20.62 -3.82
C VAL A 437 -21.67 -22.13 -3.97
N ASP A 438 -22.64 -22.72 -3.27
CA ASP A 438 -22.98 -24.14 -3.41
C ASP A 438 -23.45 -24.48 -4.83
N GLU A 439 -24.28 -23.62 -5.44
CA GLU A 439 -24.70 -23.75 -6.84
C GLU A 439 -23.48 -23.72 -7.78
N LEU A 440 -22.57 -22.76 -7.58
CA LEU A 440 -21.37 -22.60 -8.39
C LEU A 440 -20.46 -23.82 -8.27
N ILE A 441 -20.15 -24.26 -7.05
CA ILE A 441 -19.33 -25.46 -6.76
C ILE A 441 -19.93 -26.67 -7.47
N LYS A 442 -21.24 -26.88 -7.36
CA LYS A 442 -21.93 -27.99 -8.03
C LYS A 442 -21.83 -27.91 -9.57
N GLN A 443 -21.79 -26.71 -10.15
CA GLN A 443 -21.62 -26.53 -11.59
C GLN A 443 -20.18 -26.79 -12.05
N ILE A 444 -19.17 -26.29 -11.32
CA ILE A 444 -17.76 -26.51 -11.66
C ILE A 444 -17.32 -27.96 -11.42
N SER A 445 -17.90 -28.66 -10.43
CA SER A 445 -17.60 -30.09 -10.23
C SER A 445 -18.02 -30.97 -11.41
N LYS A 446 -19.03 -30.56 -12.19
CA LYS A 446 -19.38 -31.24 -13.45
C LYS A 446 -18.33 -31.02 -14.55
N HIS A 447 -17.46 -30.04 -14.39
CA HIS A 447 -16.40 -29.66 -15.32
C HIS A 447 -15.01 -30.06 -14.80
N GLY A 448 -14.94 -31.00 -13.86
CA GLY A 448 -13.68 -31.58 -13.38
C GLY A 448 -13.12 -30.97 -12.09
N TYR A 449 -13.80 -30.02 -11.46
CA TYR A 449 -13.36 -29.48 -10.17
C TYR A 449 -13.46 -30.51 -9.04
N ALA A 450 -12.32 -30.82 -8.42
CA ALA A 450 -12.21 -31.59 -7.19
C ALA A 450 -11.52 -30.73 -6.11
N PRO A 451 -12.12 -30.55 -4.91
CA PRO A 451 -11.47 -29.83 -3.82
C PRO A 451 -10.17 -30.53 -3.41
N GLY A 452 -9.05 -29.80 -3.32
CA GLY A 452 -7.77 -30.31 -2.86
C GLY A 452 -7.80 -30.70 -1.37
N GLU A 453 -7.07 -31.76 -1.01
CA GLU A 453 -6.78 -32.10 0.38
C GLU A 453 -5.57 -31.29 0.87
N LYS A 454 -5.75 -30.12 1.52
CA LYS A 454 -4.64 -29.40 2.19
C LYS A 454 -4.94 -28.90 3.61
N THR A 455 -3.83 -28.70 4.31
CA THR A 455 -3.58 -28.70 5.78
C THR A 455 -4.51 -27.87 6.66
N VAL A 456 -4.99 -28.56 7.69
CA VAL A 456 -6.00 -28.20 8.69
C VAL A 456 -5.48 -27.22 9.76
N LEU A 457 -6.21 -26.12 10.04
CA LEU A 457 -6.04 -25.31 11.26
C LEU A 457 -6.59 -26.07 12.48
N PRO A 458 -5.89 -26.07 13.63
CA PRO A 458 -6.11 -27.02 14.74
C PRO A 458 -7.37 -26.77 15.60
N ASP A 459 -8.21 -25.81 15.21
CA ASP A 459 -9.32 -25.26 15.99
C ASP A 459 -10.70 -25.43 15.31
N VAL A 460 -10.80 -26.28 14.28
CA VAL A 460 -12.08 -26.63 13.65
C VAL A 460 -12.20 -28.15 13.51
N ASP A 461 -13.34 -28.71 13.91
CA ASP A 461 -13.64 -30.14 13.84
C ASP A 461 -13.52 -30.69 12.41
N GLU A 462 -12.86 -31.85 12.25
CA GLU A 462 -12.56 -32.51 10.97
C GLU A 462 -13.82 -32.81 10.11
N ILE A 463 -14.97 -33.03 10.76
CA ILE A 463 -16.26 -33.30 10.11
C ILE A 463 -16.90 -32.02 9.55
N ASP A 464 -16.63 -30.88 10.18
CA ASP A 464 -17.13 -29.56 9.79
C ASP A 464 -16.25 -28.92 8.70
N GLN A 465 -15.02 -29.40 8.51
CA GLN A 465 -14.04 -28.86 7.55
C GLN A 465 -14.25 -29.35 6.11
N LYS A 466 -14.64 -30.62 5.89
CA LYS A 466 -14.96 -31.13 4.54
C LYS A 466 -16.16 -30.44 3.90
N LYS A 467 -17.08 -29.89 4.71
CA LYS A 467 -18.20 -29.04 4.27
C LYS A 467 -17.86 -27.56 4.12
N LYS A 468 -16.70 -27.08 4.60
CA LYS A 468 -16.33 -25.64 4.67
C LYS A 468 -15.22 -25.20 3.71
N LEU A 469 -14.57 -26.11 2.98
CA LEU A 469 -13.57 -25.77 1.95
C LEU A 469 -14.14 -24.89 0.81
N GLY A 470 -15.46 -24.94 0.58
CA GLY A 470 -16.13 -24.10 -0.42
C GLY A 470 -16.33 -22.64 -0.02
N TYR A 471 -16.22 -22.30 1.28
CA TYR A 471 -16.54 -20.97 1.82
C TYR A 471 -15.30 -20.15 2.19
N HIS A 472 -14.26 -20.29 1.38
CA HIS A 472 -13.15 -19.35 1.40
C HIS A 472 -13.67 -17.94 1.10
N SER A 473 -13.02 -16.94 1.69
CA SER A 473 -13.45 -15.54 1.56
C SER A 473 -13.55 -15.10 0.08
N GLU A 474 -12.67 -15.63 -0.75
CA GLU A 474 -12.57 -15.42 -2.19
C GLU A 474 -13.81 -15.97 -2.92
N MET A 475 -14.25 -17.16 -2.53
CA MET A 475 -15.43 -17.82 -3.12
C MET A 475 -16.72 -17.11 -2.71
N LEU A 476 -16.81 -16.68 -1.45
CA LEU A 476 -17.93 -15.87 -0.97
C LEU A 476 -17.99 -14.53 -1.71
N ALA A 477 -16.84 -13.88 -1.92
CA ALA A 477 -16.75 -12.63 -2.68
C ALA A 477 -17.20 -12.83 -4.13
N VAL A 478 -16.69 -13.84 -4.83
CA VAL A 478 -17.13 -14.16 -6.19
C VAL A 478 -18.61 -14.51 -6.24
N GLY A 479 -19.12 -15.28 -5.27
CA GLY A 479 -20.54 -15.61 -5.16
C GLY A 479 -21.43 -14.37 -5.04
N LEU A 480 -21.06 -13.44 -4.16
CA LEU A 480 -21.75 -12.16 -4.00
C LEU A 480 -21.70 -11.32 -5.28
N GLY A 481 -20.54 -11.24 -5.94
CA GLY A 481 -20.37 -10.51 -7.19
C GLY A 481 -21.19 -11.10 -8.35
N VAL A 482 -21.24 -12.43 -8.46
CA VAL A 482 -22.03 -13.14 -9.48
C VAL A 482 -23.53 -12.93 -9.27
N MET A 483 -23.98 -12.94 -8.01
CA MET A 483 -25.39 -12.75 -7.65
C MET A 483 -25.86 -11.32 -7.87
N SER A 484 -25.06 -10.34 -7.44
CA SER A 484 -25.52 -8.96 -7.24
C SER A 484 -25.12 -7.99 -8.36
N SER A 485 -24.45 -8.46 -9.41
CA SER A 485 -24.01 -7.62 -10.54
C SER A 485 -24.43 -8.20 -11.90
N PRO A 486 -24.67 -7.35 -12.91
CA PRO A 486 -25.01 -7.80 -14.26
C PRO A 486 -23.93 -8.69 -14.88
N TRP A 487 -24.33 -9.61 -15.75
CA TRP A 487 -23.46 -10.64 -16.34
C TRP A 487 -22.27 -10.07 -17.13
N TRP A 488 -22.44 -8.91 -17.78
CA TRP A 488 -21.38 -8.25 -18.56
C TRP A 488 -20.39 -7.43 -17.72
N LYS A 489 -20.68 -7.16 -16.44
CA LYS A 489 -19.78 -6.34 -15.59
C LYS A 489 -18.63 -7.20 -15.10
N GLN A 490 -17.39 -6.82 -15.33
CA GLN A 490 -16.24 -7.53 -14.76
C GLN A 490 -16.26 -7.49 -13.22
N LEU A 491 -15.87 -8.59 -12.57
CA LEU A 491 -15.72 -8.65 -11.11
C LEU A 491 -14.30 -8.33 -10.69
N GLN A 492 -14.14 -7.61 -9.58
CA GLN A 492 -12.85 -7.29 -8.99
C GLN A 492 -12.84 -7.67 -7.51
N VAL A 493 -12.05 -8.67 -7.16
CA VAL A 493 -11.84 -9.15 -5.80
C VAL A 493 -10.42 -8.79 -5.38
N VAL A 494 -10.25 -8.30 -4.16
CA VAL A 494 -8.94 -7.98 -3.58
C VAL A 494 -8.76 -8.78 -2.30
N GLN A 495 -7.55 -9.24 -2.04
CA GLN A 495 -7.19 -9.95 -0.81
C GLN A 495 -5.74 -9.64 -0.40
N GLY A 496 -5.46 -9.75 0.90
CA GLY A 496 -4.15 -9.43 1.49
C GLY A 496 -3.18 -10.61 1.56
N HIS A 497 -3.60 -11.80 1.13
CA HIS A 497 -2.80 -13.03 1.10
C HIS A 497 -2.76 -13.62 -0.30
N ARG A 498 -1.87 -14.59 -0.55
CA ARG A 498 -1.81 -15.33 -1.82
C ARG A 498 -3.07 -16.19 -1.98
N ILE A 499 -3.62 -16.24 -3.18
CA ILE A 499 -4.78 -17.10 -3.47
C ILE A 499 -4.40 -18.58 -3.32
N CYS A 500 -5.27 -19.39 -2.71
CA CYS A 500 -5.02 -20.83 -2.64
C CYS A 500 -5.35 -21.51 -3.98
N GLY A 501 -4.75 -22.69 -4.21
CA GLY A 501 -4.94 -23.39 -5.48
C GLY A 501 -6.38 -23.83 -5.75
N ASP A 502 -7.12 -24.22 -4.71
CA ASP A 502 -8.54 -24.58 -4.85
C ASP A 502 -9.40 -23.39 -5.32
N CYS A 503 -9.21 -22.22 -4.69
CA CYS A 503 -9.91 -21.01 -5.13
C CYS A 503 -9.48 -20.58 -6.52
N HIS A 504 -8.20 -20.68 -6.85
CA HIS A 504 -7.69 -20.36 -8.18
C HIS A 504 -8.37 -21.22 -9.26
N GLU A 505 -8.39 -22.54 -9.07
CA GLU A 505 -9.01 -23.48 -10.01
C GLU A 505 -10.54 -23.31 -10.07
N ALA A 506 -11.18 -23.10 -8.92
CA ALA A 506 -12.61 -22.86 -8.86
C ALA A 506 -13.01 -21.58 -9.63
N ILE A 507 -12.30 -20.47 -9.41
CA ILE A 507 -12.59 -19.18 -10.05
C ILE A 507 -12.33 -19.26 -11.57
N LYS A 508 -11.27 -19.98 -11.98
CA LYS A 508 -11.00 -20.27 -13.39
C LYS A 508 -12.20 -20.92 -14.06
N LEU A 509 -12.73 -22.00 -13.49
CA LEU A 509 -13.90 -22.69 -14.02
C LEU A 509 -15.18 -21.85 -13.94
N ILE A 510 -15.34 -21.03 -12.88
CA ILE A 510 -16.47 -20.09 -12.78
C ILE A 510 -16.44 -19.05 -13.90
N SER A 511 -15.26 -18.52 -14.26
CA SER A 511 -15.12 -17.52 -15.33
C SER A 511 -15.61 -18.06 -16.68
N MET A 512 -15.30 -19.33 -16.98
CA MET A 512 -15.78 -20.05 -18.16
C MET A 512 -17.30 -20.24 -18.14
N LEU A 513 -17.83 -20.77 -17.03
CA LEU A 513 -19.26 -21.09 -16.91
C LEU A 513 -20.16 -19.86 -16.99
N LYS A 514 -19.72 -18.76 -16.39
CA LYS A 514 -20.48 -17.51 -16.37
C LYS A 514 -20.16 -16.60 -17.55
N ARG A 515 -19.19 -16.97 -18.40
CA ARG A 515 -18.66 -16.14 -19.49
C ARG A 515 -18.38 -14.72 -19.01
N ARG A 516 -17.67 -14.65 -17.90
CA ARG A 516 -17.50 -13.42 -17.13
C ARG A 516 -16.06 -13.30 -16.68
N GLU A 517 -15.46 -12.16 -17.01
CA GLU A 517 -14.12 -11.83 -16.54
C GLU A 517 -14.13 -11.58 -15.02
N ILE A 518 -13.19 -12.21 -14.33
CA ILE A 518 -12.98 -12.06 -12.89
C ILE A 518 -11.53 -11.68 -12.68
N ILE A 519 -11.29 -10.54 -12.03
CA ILE A 519 -9.96 -10.13 -11.61
C ILE A 519 -9.83 -10.37 -10.11
N VAL A 520 -8.82 -11.12 -9.71
CA VAL A 520 -8.45 -11.29 -8.29
C VAL A 520 -7.07 -10.69 -8.08
N ARG A 521 -6.98 -9.68 -7.21
CA ARG A 521 -5.69 -9.16 -6.72
C ARG A 521 -5.34 -9.87 -5.43
N ASP A 522 -4.23 -10.59 -5.42
CA ASP A 522 -3.67 -11.17 -4.21
C ASP A 522 -2.53 -10.33 -3.64
N ALA A 523 -1.85 -10.82 -2.59
CA ALA A 523 -0.74 -10.11 -1.95
C ALA A 523 0.43 -9.79 -2.91
N SER A 524 0.56 -10.55 -4.00
CA SER A 524 1.70 -10.54 -4.91
C SER A 524 1.37 -10.02 -6.31
N ARG A 525 0.17 -10.31 -6.84
CA ARG A 525 -0.12 -10.14 -8.27
C ARG A 525 -1.62 -10.05 -8.58
N PHE A 526 -1.91 -9.82 -9.87
CA PHE A 526 -3.24 -9.86 -10.45
C PHE A 526 -3.46 -11.16 -11.23
N HIS A 527 -4.59 -11.79 -10.96
CA HIS A 527 -5.10 -12.95 -11.67
C HIS A 527 -6.27 -12.51 -12.51
N HIS A 528 -6.13 -12.56 -13.83
CA HIS A 528 -7.25 -12.33 -14.75
C HIS A 528 -7.79 -13.66 -15.22
N PHE A 529 -8.95 -14.03 -14.71
CA PHE A 529 -9.67 -15.22 -15.12
C PHE A 529 -10.65 -14.88 -16.25
N SER A 530 -10.48 -15.55 -17.39
CA SER A 530 -11.35 -15.41 -18.54
C SER A 530 -11.41 -16.73 -19.31
N ASP A 531 -12.63 -17.17 -19.66
CA ASP A 531 -12.89 -18.40 -20.44
C ASP A 531 -12.12 -19.65 -19.96
N GLY A 532 -11.95 -19.81 -18.64
CA GLY A 532 -11.30 -20.99 -18.10
C GLY A 532 -9.77 -20.92 -18.12
N HIS A 533 -9.20 -19.75 -18.37
CA HIS A 533 -7.78 -19.49 -18.28
C HIS A 533 -7.49 -18.39 -17.26
N CYS A 534 -6.31 -18.42 -16.66
CA CYS A 534 -5.79 -17.34 -15.83
C CYS A 534 -4.56 -16.71 -16.50
N SER A 535 -4.41 -15.39 -16.41
CA SER A 535 -3.24 -14.67 -16.95
C SER A 535 -1.91 -15.09 -16.33
N CYS A 536 -1.91 -15.77 -15.18
CA CYS A 536 -0.69 -16.30 -14.57
C CYS A 536 -0.21 -17.61 -15.22
N GLY A 537 -0.93 -18.17 -16.19
CA GLY A 537 -0.56 -19.42 -16.88
C GLY A 537 -0.51 -20.64 -15.95
N ASP A 538 -1.19 -20.57 -14.81
CA ASP A 538 -1.12 -21.53 -13.72
C ASP A 538 0.16 -21.50 -12.85
N TYR A 539 0.94 -20.43 -12.97
CA TYR A 539 2.16 -20.18 -12.19
C TYR A 539 1.94 -19.14 -11.08
N TRP A 540 1.08 -19.40 -10.08
CA TRP A 540 0.73 -18.42 -9.04
C TRP A 540 1.36 -18.60 -7.68
#